data_AF-Q1YWT8-F1
#
_entry.id   AF-Q1YWT8-F1
#
_cell.length_a   1.000
_cell.length_b   1.000
_cell.length_c   1.000
_cell.angle_alpha   90.00
_cell.angle_beta   90.00
_cell.angle_gamma   90.00
#
_symmetry.space_group_name_H-M   'P 1'
#
loop_
_entity.id
_entity.type
_entity.pdbx_description
1 polymer ?
#
loop_
_entity_poly.entity_id
_entity_poly.type
_entity_poly.pdbx_seq_one_letter_code
_entity_poly.pdbx_strand_id
1 'polypeptide(L)'
;MANKAFKSDSQRLAFSLRSSIAKRRSHLNAALCLLRNIVTQSKINNLKPEKLAEGAMKCIINAQELCQEAKLLHEHEMYSRSYALSHFAREELSKALMLYVAMIKVVNKGKIDWKQLNRQFRDHKEKIEHDKALTYWYLKLNGGENEFNEQELFSGVEFANHRKNECLYVDWQEGGFVSPSQLITKELSHRNLNIAGIKVTHLSEQLLKLNKLLELDRKSVQALFGKEFLEDPKGFMFERCGLK
;
A
#
# COMPACT_ATOMS: atom_id res chain seq x y z
N MET A 1 -18.50 -45.29 -49.76
CA MET A 1 -19.22 -44.84 -48.55
C MET A 1 -18.28 -45.01 -47.36
N ALA A 2 -17.78 -43.92 -46.76
CA ALA A 2 -16.82 -43.98 -45.65
C ALA A 2 -17.56 -43.83 -44.30
N ASN A 3 -17.55 -44.88 -43.49
CA ASN A 3 -18.18 -44.93 -42.17
C ASN A 3 -17.48 -43.97 -41.18
N LYS A 4 -18.11 -42.83 -40.90
CA LYS A 4 -17.75 -41.93 -39.79
C LYS A 4 -18.35 -42.43 -38.47
N ALA A 5 -17.92 -43.57 -37.94
CA ALA A 5 -18.53 -44.06 -36.70
C ALA A 5 -17.67 -44.96 -35.81
N PHE A 6 -16.35 -44.82 -35.74
CA PHE A 6 -15.57 -45.44 -34.66
C PHE A 6 -14.44 -44.53 -34.19
N LYS A 7 -14.77 -43.58 -33.30
CA LYS A 7 -13.75 -43.07 -32.37
C LYS A 7 -13.42 -44.23 -31.43
N SER A 8 -12.16 -44.64 -31.38
CA SER A 8 -11.71 -45.70 -30.48
C SER A 8 -12.08 -45.39 -29.03
N ASP A 9 -12.35 -46.41 -28.23
CA ASP A 9 -12.73 -46.23 -26.82
C ASP A 9 -11.69 -45.43 -26.03
N SER A 10 -10.42 -45.48 -26.43
CA SER A 10 -9.33 -44.65 -25.90
C SER A 10 -9.58 -43.14 -26.08
N GLN A 11 -10.15 -42.71 -27.22
CA GLN A 11 -10.48 -41.30 -27.46
C GLN A 11 -11.70 -40.83 -26.64
N ARG A 12 -12.68 -41.72 -26.45
CA ARG A 12 -13.86 -41.45 -25.61
C ARG A 12 -13.47 -41.32 -24.14
N LEU A 13 -12.60 -42.20 -23.67
CA LEU A 13 -12.05 -42.17 -22.30
C LEU A 13 -11.24 -40.89 -22.05
N ALA A 14 -10.38 -40.49 -23.00
CA ALA A 14 -9.60 -39.26 -22.89
C ALA A 14 -10.48 -38.00 -22.81
N PHE A 15 -11.58 -37.94 -23.57
CA PHE A 15 -12.53 -36.81 -23.51
C PHE A 15 -13.30 -36.78 -22.18
N SER A 16 -13.74 -37.95 -21.69
CA SER A 16 -14.40 -38.11 -20.39
C SER A 16 -13.50 -37.66 -19.22
N LEU A 17 -12.23 -38.07 -19.23
CA LEU A 17 -11.23 -37.66 -18.24
C LEU A 17 -11.00 -36.15 -18.24
N ARG A 18 -10.85 -35.54 -19.42
CA ARG A 18 -10.69 -34.07 -19.55
C ARG A 18 -11.90 -33.31 -19.03
N SER A 19 -13.11 -33.78 -19.32
CA SER A 19 -14.36 -33.19 -18.82
C SER A 19 -14.47 -33.31 -17.29
N SER A 20 -14.13 -34.47 -16.73
CA SER A 20 -14.11 -34.72 -15.29
C SER A 20 -13.11 -33.81 -14.56
N ILE A 21 -11.89 -33.66 -15.11
CA ILE A 21 -10.86 -32.77 -14.57
C ILE A 21 -11.33 -31.30 -14.64
N ALA A 22 -11.93 -30.88 -15.76
CA ALA A 22 -12.45 -29.52 -15.92
C ALA A 22 -13.56 -29.21 -14.89
N LYS A 23 -14.47 -30.15 -14.66
CA LYS A 23 -15.55 -30.00 -13.67
C LYS A 23 -15.01 -29.94 -12.24
N ARG A 24 -14.03 -30.78 -11.90
CA ARG A 24 -13.33 -30.73 -10.60
C ARG A 24 -12.59 -29.42 -10.38
N ARG A 25 -11.91 -28.88 -11.41
CA ARG A 25 -11.26 -27.55 -11.36
C ARG A 25 -12.27 -26.42 -11.17
N SER A 26 -13.41 -26.48 -11.85
CA SER A 26 -14.49 -25.49 -11.68
C SER A 26 -15.06 -25.51 -10.26
N HIS A 27 -15.33 -26.68 -9.70
CA HIS A 27 -15.80 -26.81 -8.31
C HIS A 27 -14.74 -26.37 -7.29
N LEU A 28 -13.46 -26.69 -7.53
CA LEU A 28 -12.36 -26.23 -6.68
C LEU A 28 -12.22 -24.70 -6.71
N ASN A 29 -12.32 -24.08 -7.88
CA ASN A 29 -12.31 -22.62 -8.00
C ASN A 29 -13.52 -21.96 -7.33
N ALA A 30 -14.71 -22.57 -7.43
CA ALA A 30 -15.90 -22.10 -6.73
C ALA A 30 -15.75 -22.22 -5.20
N ALA A 31 -15.21 -23.33 -4.71
CA ALA A 31 -14.92 -23.55 -3.30
C ALA A 31 -13.85 -22.59 -2.77
N LEU A 32 -12.79 -22.34 -3.55
CA LEU A 32 -11.76 -21.32 -3.22
C LEU A 32 -12.36 -19.91 -3.19
N CYS A 33 -13.27 -19.58 -4.09
CA CYS A 33 -13.96 -18.29 -4.10
C CYS A 33 -14.88 -18.14 -2.87
N LEU A 34 -15.57 -19.21 -2.45
CA LEU A 34 -16.38 -19.26 -1.23
C LEU A 34 -15.52 -19.15 0.04
N LEU A 35 -14.39 -19.89 0.12
CA LEU A 35 -13.45 -19.80 1.24
C LEU A 35 -12.82 -18.41 1.35
N ARG A 36 -12.50 -17.77 0.22
CA ARG A 36 -12.03 -16.38 0.17
C ARG A 36 -13.06 -15.38 0.73
N ASN A 37 -14.35 -15.66 0.58
CA ASN A 37 -15.43 -14.86 1.15
C ASN A 37 -15.68 -15.15 2.64
N ILE A 38 -15.32 -16.33 3.15
CA ILE A 38 -15.44 -16.69 4.57
C ILE A 38 -14.28 -16.07 5.39
N VAL A 39 -13.09 -15.94 4.80
CA VAL A 39 -11.95 -15.18 5.37
C VAL A 39 -12.01 -13.71 4.94
N THR A 40 -13.18 -13.08 4.95
CA THR A 40 -13.24 -11.62 4.77
C THR A 40 -12.73 -10.96 6.04
N GLN A 41 -11.53 -10.40 5.94
CA GLN A 41 -10.98 -9.49 6.94
C GLN A 41 -12.05 -8.44 7.31
N SER A 42 -12.32 -8.31 8.61
CA SER A 42 -13.30 -7.36 9.14
C SER A 42 -13.05 -5.95 8.59
N LYS A 43 -14.10 -5.27 8.12
CA LYS A 43 -13.96 -3.92 7.53
C LYS A 43 -13.72 -2.88 8.62
N ILE A 44 -12.85 -1.92 8.34
CA ILE A 44 -12.67 -0.70 9.16
C ILE A 44 -13.95 0.14 9.00
N ASN A 45 -14.78 0.24 10.03
CA ASN A 45 -16.03 0.99 9.93
C ASN A 45 -16.46 1.56 11.28
N ASN A 46 -16.98 2.78 11.29
CA ASN A 46 -17.52 3.47 12.48
C ASN A 46 -16.61 3.39 13.72
N LEU A 47 -15.29 3.46 13.51
CA LEU A 47 -14.33 3.41 14.62
C LEU A 47 -14.30 4.73 15.37
N LYS A 48 -14.11 4.64 16.69
CA LYS A 48 -13.84 5.80 17.54
C LYS A 48 -12.43 6.36 17.25
N PRO A 49 -12.17 7.66 17.52
CA PRO A 49 -10.88 8.29 17.27
C PRO A 49 -9.70 7.54 17.90
N GLU A 50 -9.86 7.02 19.11
CA GLU A 50 -8.79 6.35 19.86
C GLU A 50 -8.37 5.04 19.19
N LYS A 51 -9.33 4.32 18.58
CA LYS A 51 -9.03 3.10 17.81
C LYS A 51 -8.34 3.39 16.48
N LEU A 52 -8.63 4.53 15.86
CA LEU A 52 -7.92 4.98 14.66
C LEU A 52 -6.49 5.39 15.00
N ALA A 53 -6.30 6.13 16.10
CA ALA A 53 -4.97 6.51 16.61
C ALA A 53 -4.14 5.27 16.98
N GLU A 54 -4.73 4.30 17.69
CA GLU A 54 -4.08 3.03 18.01
C GLU A 54 -3.60 2.30 16.75
N GLY A 55 -4.45 2.21 15.73
CA GLY A 55 -4.10 1.62 14.44
C GLY A 55 -2.97 2.38 13.73
N ALA A 56 -2.99 3.70 13.78
CA ALA A 56 -1.96 4.54 13.18
C ALA A 56 -0.59 4.34 13.88
N MET A 57 -0.58 4.29 15.21
CA MET A 57 0.62 4.01 15.99
C MET A 57 1.20 2.63 15.67
N LYS A 58 0.35 1.60 15.54
CA LYS A 58 0.79 0.25 15.12
C LYS A 58 1.44 0.26 13.73
N CYS A 59 0.88 1.02 12.80
CA CYS A 59 1.48 1.17 11.46
C CYS A 59 2.85 1.87 11.54
N ILE A 60 2.99 2.90 12.39
CA ILE A 60 4.28 3.60 12.58
C ILE A 60 5.33 2.68 13.17
N ILE A 61 5.00 1.92 14.22
CA ILE A 61 5.92 0.96 14.85
C ILE A 61 6.36 -0.09 13.83
N ASN A 62 5.41 -0.68 13.09
CA ASN A 62 5.71 -1.65 12.03
C ASN A 62 6.60 -1.03 10.94
N ALA A 63 6.39 0.23 10.56
CA ALA A 63 7.26 0.93 9.61
C ALA A 63 8.70 1.09 10.13
N GLN A 64 8.88 1.35 11.43
CA GLN A 64 10.19 1.44 12.07
C GLN A 64 10.90 0.07 12.10
N GLU A 65 10.19 -0.98 12.51
CA GLU A 65 10.71 -2.36 12.54
C GLU A 65 11.14 -2.82 11.13
N LEU A 66 10.27 -2.63 10.13
CA LEU A 66 10.57 -2.95 8.73
C LEU A 66 11.80 -2.19 8.22
N CYS A 67 11.95 -0.91 8.59
CA CYS A 67 13.10 -0.11 8.17
C CYS A 67 14.41 -0.57 8.83
N GLN A 68 14.34 -1.00 10.09
CA GLN A 68 15.48 -1.57 10.81
C GLN A 68 15.91 -2.91 10.18
N GLU A 69 14.97 -3.80 9.91
CA GLU A 69 15.25 -5.07 9.22
C GLU A 69 15.79 -4.84 7.79
N ALA A 70 15.23 -3.87 7.07
CA ALA A 70 15.71 -3.49 5.74
C ALA A 70 17.18 -3.05 5.75
N LYS A 71 17.60 -2.33 6.79
CA LYS A 71 18.99 -1.92 6.99
C LYS A 71 19.89 -3.12 7.22
N LEU A 72 19.52 -4.02 8.13
CA LEU A 72 20.29 -5.25 8.40
C LEU A 72 20.49 -6.09 7.14
N LEU A 73 19.42 -6.26 6.36
CA LEU A 73 19.46 -6.99 5.10
C LEU A 73 20.37 -6.32 4.06
N HIS A 74 20.39 -4.98 4.00
CA HIS A 74 21.28 -4.26 3.09
C HIS A 74 22.75 -4.48 3.44
N GLU A 75 23.08 -4.38 4.73
CA GLU A 75 24.43 -4.56 5.26
C GLU A 75 24.97 -5.98 5.00
N HIS A 76 24.08 -6.97 4.88
CA HIS A 76 24.41 -8.37 4.57
C HIS A 76 24.12 -8.75 3.11
N GLU A 77 24.12 -7.77 2.20
CA GLU A 77 24.00 -7.97 0.74
C GLU A 77 22.69 -8.61 0.26
N MET A 78 21.67 -8.66 1.12
CA MET A 78 20.33 -9.15 0.79
C MET A 78 19.48 -8.05 0.14
N TYR A 79 19.99 -7.46 -0.95
CA TYR A 79 19.49 -6.22 -1.54
C TYR A 79 18.02 -6.28 -1.97
N SER A 80 17.57 -7.37 -2.59
CA SER A 80 16.17 -7.53 -3.00
C SER A 80 15.22 -7.50 -1.81
N ARG A 81 15.60 -8.12 -0.69
CA ARG A 81 14.78 -8.17 0.53
C ARG A 81 14.83 -6.85 1.29
N SER A 82 16.00 -6.22 1.38
CA SER A 82 16.13 -4.86 1.89
C SER A 82 15.25 -3.88 1.12
N TYR A 83 15.25 -3.96 -0.22
CA TYR A 83 14.39 -3.13 -1.06
C TYR A 83 12.90 -3.37 -0.77
N ALA A 84 12.49 -4.64 -0.65
CA ALA A 84 11.11 -5.00 -0.34
C ALA A 84 10.65 -4.42 1.00
N LEU A 85 11.41 -4.62 2.07
CA LEU A 85 11.06 -4.13 3.40
C LEU A 85 11.06 -2.60 3.46
N SER A 86 11.99 -1.93 2.77
CA SER A 86 11.99 -0.46 2.63
C SER A 86 10.71 0.05 1.94
N HIS A 87 10.20 -0.69 0.95
CA HIS A 87 8.93 -0.36 0.31
C HIS A 87 7.73 -0.57 1.26
N PHE A 88 7.74 -1.65 2.04
CA PHE A 88 6.68 -1.93 3.00
C PHE A 88 6.64 -0.94 4.16
N ALA A 89 7.80 -0.52 4.67
CA ALA A 89 7.90 0.52 5.69
C ALA A 89 7.18 1.81 5.23
N ARG A 90 7.36 2.20 3.96
CA ARG A 90 6.67 3.34 3.35
C ARG A 90 5.16 3.12 3.22
N GLU A 91 4.71 1.93 2.82
CA GLU A 91 3.28 1.59 2.78
C GLU A 91 2.62 1.69 4.17
N GLU A 92 3.30 1.21 5.21
CA GLU A 92 2.80 1.27 6.60
C GLU A 92 2.71 2.73 7.08
N LEU A 93 3.70 3.55 6.78
CA LEU A 93 3.66 4.98 7.10
C LEU A 93 2.50 5.70 6.38
N SER A 94 2.22 5.37 5.12
CA SER A 94 1.05 5.88 4.39
C SER A 94 -0.28 5.46 5.04
N LYS A 95 -0.37 4.21 5.53
CA LYS A 95 -1.56 3.76 6.29
C LYS A 95 -1.75 4.53 7.59
N ALA A 96 -0.65 4.83 8.30
CA ALA A 96 -0.71 5.65 9.51
C ALA A 96 -1.32 7.02 9.22
N LEU A 97 -0.88 7.69 8.15
CA LEU A 97 -1.46 8.97 7.72
C LEU A 97 -2.95 8.82 7.38
N MET A 98 -3.37 7.80 6.63
CA MET A 98 -4.78 7.56 6.29
C MET A 98 -5.64 7.43 7.56
N LEU A 99 -5.16 6.72 8.57
CA LEU A 99 -5.87 6.56 9.84
C LEU A 99 -5.92 7.85 10.65
N TYR A 100 -4.84 8.64 10.67
CA TYR A 100 -4.87 9.96 11.32
C TYR A 100 -5.82 10.94 10.63
N VAL A 101 -5.86 10.96 9.29
CA VAL A 101 -6.84 11.76 8.54
C VAL A 101 -8.26 11.32 8.88
N ALA A 102 -8.52 10.01 8.94
CA ALA A 102 -9.83 9.50 9.38
C ALA A 102 -10.14 9.90 10.83
N MET A 103 -9.17 9.81 11.74
CA MET A 103 -9.32 10.19 13.15
C MET A 103 -9.72 11.67 13.28
N ILE A 104 -9.01 12.57 12.59
CA ILE A 104 -9.31 14.01 12.58
C ILE A 104 -10.75 14.25 12.11
N LYS A 105 -11.20 13.55 11.04
CA LYS A 105 -12.58 13.63 10.58
C LYS A 105 -13.57 13.16 11.65
N VAL A 106 -13.30 12.07 12.38
CA VAL A 106 -14.19 11.61 13.47
C VAL A 106 -14.27 12.66 14.58
N VAL A 107 -13.12 13.16 15.08
CA VAL A 107 -13.05 14.17 16.15
C VAL A 107 -13.86 15.41 15.80
N ASN A 108 -13.79 15.83 14.54
CA ASN A 108 -14.47 17.03 14.04
C ASN A 108 -15.94 16.79 13.64
N LYS A 109 -16.48 15.58 13.86
CA LYS A 109 -17.83 15.17 13.42
C LYS A 109 -18.02 15.30 11.90
N GLY A 110 -16.94 15.13 11.13
CA GLY A 110 -16.94 15.10 9.68
C GLY A 110 -17.43 13.76 9.13
N LYS A 111 -17.80 13.75 7.85
CA LYS A 111 -18.16 12.51 7.15
C LYS A 111 -16.91 11.74 6.74
N ILE A 112 -16.94 10.42 6.89
CA ILE A 112 -15.85 9.52 6.53
C ILE A 112 -16.35 8.55 5.47
N ASP A 113 -15.61 8.46 4.36
CA ASP A 113 -15.81 7.38 3.40
C ASP A 113 -15.05 6.13 3.86
N TRP A 114 -15.72 5.34 4.71
CA TRP A 114 -15.18 4.07 5.21
C TRP A 114 -14.92 3.08 4.08
N LYS A 115 -15.69 3.12 2.98
CA LYS A 115 -15.50 2.21 1.84
C LYS A 115 -14.19 2.54 1.13
N GLN A 116 -13.92 3.82 0.90
CA GLN A 116 -12.64 4.29 0.36
C GLN A 116 -11.47 3.93 1.27
N LEU A 117 -11.59 4.18 2.59
CA LEU A 117 -10.53 3.81 3.54
C LEU A 117 -10.21 2.31 3.49
N ASN A 118 -11.23 1.44 3.45
CA ASN A 118 -11.00 0.00 3.31
C ASN A 118 -10.35 -0.38 1.97
N ARG A 119 -10.68 0.32 0.88
CA ARG A 119 -10.05 0.10 -0.43
C ARG A 119 -8.57 0.46 -0.39
N GLN A 120 -8.25 1.62 0.15
CA GLN A 120 -6.88 2.14 0.27
C GLN A 120 -5.99 1.25 1.14
N PHE A 121 -6.54 0.63 2.18
CA PHE A 121 -5.81 -0.32 3.01
C PHE A 121 -5.41 -1.60 2.27
N ARG A 122 -6.21 -2.01 1.27
CA ARG A 122 -6.05 -3.27 0.53
C ARG A 122 -5.29 -3.09 -0.77
N ASP A 123 -5.54 -2.01 -1.48
CA ASP A 123 -4.98 -1.78 -2.81
C ASP A 123 -3.55 -1.25 -2.74
N HIS A 124 -2.62 -1.94 -3.41
CA HIS A 124 -1.20 -1.57 -3.38
C HIS A 124 -0.90 -0.30 -4.17
N LYS A 125 -1.59 -0.08 -5.28
CA LYS A 125 -1.39 1.11 -6.11
C LYS A 125 -1.84 2.35 -5.35
N GLU A 126 -2.98 2.30 -4.67
CA GLU A 126 -3.44 3.40 -3.83
C GLU A 126 -2.43 3.73 -2.71
N LYS A 127 -1.79 2.72 -2.11
CA LYS A 127 -0.77 2.96 -1.07
C LYS A 127 0.49 3.62 -1.61
N ILE A 128 0.90 3.27 -2.83
CA ILE A 128 2.02 3.92 -3.51
C ILE A 128 1.67 5.37 -3.83
N GLU A 129 0.49 5.64 -4.35
CA GLU A 129 0.03 7.02 -4.59
C GLU A 129 0.04 7.88 -3.31
N HIS A 130 -0.42 7.32 -2.19
CA HIS A 130 -0.36 8.03 -0.91
C HIS A 130 1.07 8.20 -0.39
N ASP A 131 1.97 7.25 -0.65
CA ASP A 131 3.39 7.41 -0.36
C ASP A 131 4.01 8.56 -1.17
N LYS A 132 3.65 8.70 -2.45
CA LYS A 132 4.07 9.81 -3.31
C LYS A 132 3.54 11.14 -2.79
N ALA A 133 2.25 11.20 -2.45
CA ALA A 133 1.64 12.38 -1.86
C ALA A 133 2.34 12.80 -0.55
N LEU A 134 2.66 11.83 0.31
CA LEU A 134 3.40 12.07 1.57
C LEU A 134 4.84 12.55 1.30
N THR A 135 5.52 12.01 0.30
CA THR A 135 6.85 12.46 -0.12
C THR A 135 6.80 13.92 -0.60
N TYR A 136 5.85 14.25 -1.46
CA TYR A 136 5.67 15.61 -1.95
C TYR A 136 5.45 16.60 -0.80
N TRP A 137 4.53 16.25 0.12
CA TRP A 137 4.24 17.06 1.31
C TRP A 137 5.48 17.31 2.16
N TYR A 138 6.25 16.24 2.44
CA TYR A 138 7.50 16.36 3.20
C TYR A 138 8.51 17.30 2.53
N LEU A 139 8.69 17.20 1.21
CA LEU A 139 9.62 18.05 0.46
C LEU A 139 9.19 19.52 0.47
N LYS A 140 7.89 19.79 0.26
CA LYS A 140 7.35 21.16 0.29
C LYS A 140 7.53 21.81 1.66
N LEU A 141 7.23 21.10 2.76
CA LEU A 141 7.40 21.65 4.11
C LEU A 141 8.85 21.99 4.47
N ASN A 142 9.82 21.31 3.85
CA ASN A 142 11.23 21.54 4.10
C ASN A 142 11.87 22.50 3.06
N GLY A 143 11.06 23.31 2.38
CA GLY A 143 11.55 24.36 1.46
C GLY A 143 12.04 23.87 0.10
N GLY A 144 11.72 22.63 -0.29
CA GLY A 144 12.07 22.05 -1.60
C GLY A 144 11.18 22.54 -2.74
N GLU A 145 10.75 23.81 -2.71
CA GLU A 145 9.65 24.31 -3.54
C GLU A 145 9.93 24.31 -5.06
N ASN A 146 11.20 24.29 -5.47
CA ASN A 146 11.64 24.57 -6.84
C ASN A 146 12.19 23.37 -7.65
N GLU A 147 12.22 22.15 -7.11
CA GLU A 147 12.96 21.04 -7.78
C GLU A 147 12.12 19.84 -8.23
N PHE A 148 10.83 19.77 -7.92
CA PHE A 148 10.04 18.56 -8.18
C PHE A 148 8.72 18.83 -8.89
N ASN A 149 8.57 18.20 -10.06
CA ASN A 149 7.32 18.14 -10.81
C ASN A 149 6.40 17.06 -10.21
N GLU A 150 5.20 17.44 -9.81
CA GLU A 150 4.17 16.52 -9.30
C GLU A 150 3.88 15.39 -10.31
N GLN A 151 3.72 15.73 -11.60
CA GLN A 151 3.46 14.74 -12.64
C GLN A 151 4.58 13.71 -12.74
N GLU A 152 5.84 14.12 -12.57
CA GLU A 152 6.97 13.20 -12.56
C GLU A 152 6.92 12.26 -11.35
N LEU A 153 6.63 12.80 -10.16
CA LEU A 153 6.56 12.00 -8.94
C LEU A 153 5.47 10.92 -9.00
N PHE A 154 4.31 11.26 -9.57
CA PHE A 154 3.16 10.36 -9.70
C PHE A 154 3.21 9.45 -10.94
N SER A 155 3.91 9.83 -12.02
CA SER A 155 4.08 8.97 -13.20
C SER A 155 4.77 7.63 -12.89
N GLY A 156 5.58 7.58 -11.83
CA GLY A 156 6.31 6.38 -11.40
C GLY A 156 5.50 5.37 -10.58
N VAL A 157 4.17 5.54 -10.41
CA VAL A 157 3.35 4.64 -9.57
C VAL A 157 3.30 3.21 -10.12
N GLU A 158 3.03 3.04 -11.43
CA GLU A 158 3.00 1.71 -12.05
C GLU A 158 4.37 1.04 -12.00
N PHE A 159 5.42 1.81 -12.26
CA PHE A 159 6.80 1.33 -12.16
C PHE A 159 7.13 0.86 -10.75
N ALA A 160 6.78 1.64 -9.71
CA ALA A 160 7.00 1.24 -8.32
C ALA A 160 6.19 -0.01 -7.94
N ASN A 161 4.95 -0.13 -8.43
CA ASN A 161 4.11 -1.30 -8.22
C ASN A 161 4.70 -2.56 -8.88
N HIS A 162 5.24 -2.42 -10.10
CA HIS A 162 5.94 -3.51 -10.78
C HIS A 162 7.20 -3.94 -10.01
N ARG A 163 8.05 -2.98 -9.64
CA ARG A 163 9.31 -3.18 -8.90
C ARG A 163 9.11 -3.90 -7.57
N LYS A 164 7.97 -3.68 -6.91
CA LYS A 164 7.60 -4.39 -5.70
C LYS A 164 7.44 -5.90 -5.93
N ASN A 165 6.89 -6.33 -7.07
CA ASN A 165 6.78 -7.75 -7.37
C ASN A 165 8.15 -8.34 -7.75
N GLU A 166 8.92 -7.61 -8.56
CA GLU A 166 10.27 -8.01 -9.00
C GLU A 166 11.24 -8.23 -7.82
N CYS A 167 11.09 -7.49 -6.73
CA CYS A 167 11.97 -7.66 -5.56
C CYS A 167 11.66 -8.91 -4.71
N LEU A 168 10.59 -9.65 -5.01
CA LEU A 168 10.14 -10.82 -4.25
C LEU A 168 10.04 -12.10 -5.08
N TYR A 169 9.51 -12.00 -6.30
CA TYR A 169 9.15 -13.14 -7.12
C TYR A 169 10.10 -13.31 -8.31
N VAL A 170 10.35 -14.56 -8.68
CA VAL A 170 10.94 -14.89 -9.98
C VAL A 170 9.90 -14.59 -11.06
N ASP A 171 10.34 -13.99 -12.16
CA ASP A 171 9.48 -13.60 -13.26
C ASP A 171 10.03 -14.10 -14.61
N TRP A 172 9.21 -14.03 -15.65
CA TRP A 172 9.60 -14.31 -17.03
C TRP A 172 9.72 -13.00 -17.82
N GLN A 173 10.93 -12.61 -18.18
CA GLN A 173 11.20 -11.39 -18.92
C GLN A 173 12.09 -11.71 -20.13
N GLU A 174 11.76 -11.13 -21.29
CA GLU A 174 12.56 -11.22 -22.52
C GLU A 174 12.97 -12.64 -22.95
N GLY A 175 12.12 -13.64 -22.66
CA GLY A 175 12.35 -15.03 -23.05
C GLY A 175 13.16 -15.85 -22.04
N GLY A 176 13.35 -15.37 -20.82
CA GLY A 176 14.04 -16.11 -19.75
C GLY A 176 13.47 -15.87 -18.36
N PHE A 177 13.84 -16.74 -17.42
CA PHE A 177 13.55 -16.54 -16.00
C PHE A 177 14.53 -15.55 -15.39
N VAL A 178 14.00 -14.58 -14.65
CA VAL A 178 14.78 -13.58 -13.93
C VAL A 178 14.44 -13.63 -12.45
N SER A 179 15.48 -13.69 -11.62
CA SER A 179 15.37 -13.70 -10.17
C SER A 179 15.47 -12.29 -9.56
N PRO A 180 14.90 -12.06 -8.36
CA PRO A 180 14.98 -10.76 -7.71
C PRO A 180 16.39 -10.21 -7.50
N SER A 181 17.39 -11.08 -7.29
CA SER A 181 18.79 -10.68 -7.08
C SER A 181 19.47 -10.20 -8.37
N GLN A 182 18.95 -10.59 -9.54
CA GLN A 182 19.41 -10.07 -10.83
C GLN A 182 18.81 -8.68 -11.13
N LEU A 183 17.62 -8.37 -10.60
CA LEU A 183 16.91 -7.12 -10.87
C LEU A 183 17.22 -6.01 -9.88
N ILE A 184 17.43 -6.36 -8.60
CA ILE A 184 17.63 -5.37 -7.53
C ILE A 184 19.10 -5.27 -7.17
N THR A 185 19.73 -4.18 -7.62
CA THR A 185 21.14 -3.89 -7.31
C THR A 185 21.32 -3.30 -5.90
N LYS A 186 22.58 -3.24 -5.46
CA LYS A 186 22.98 -2.56 -4.23
C LYS A 186 22.52 -1.11 -4.22
N GLU A 187 22.69 -0.39 -5.31
CA GLU A 187 22.36 1.03 -5.45
C GLU A 187 20.84 1.24 -5.36
N LEU A 188 20.05 0.37 -6.00
CA LEU A 188 18.59 0.41 -5.92
C LEU A 188 18.11 0.16 -4.49
N SER A 189 18.68 -0.85 -3.82
CA SER A 189 18.40 -1.15 -2.41
C SER A 189 18.77 0.03 -1.52
N HIS A 190 19.98 0.58 -1.66
CA HIS A 190 20.46 1.72 -0.89
C HIS A 190 19.56 2.95 -1.06
N ARG A 191 19.21 3.30 -2.31
CA ARG A 191 18.32 4.43 -2.60
C ARG A 191 16.96 4.27 -1.94
N ASN A 192 16.34 3.09 -2.06
CA ASN A 192 15.02 2.84 -1.49
C ASN A 192 15.06 2.81 0.05
N LEU A 193 16.11 2.24 0.64
CA LEU A 193 16.36 2.24 2.08
C LEU A 193 16.55 3.66 2.61
N ASN A 194 17.33 4.50 1.92
CA ASN A 194 17.55 5.87 2.35
C ASN A 194 16.24 6.69 2.36
N ILE A 195 15.42 6.56 1.31
CA ILE A 195 14.10 7.21 1.26
C ILE A 195 13.22 6.72 2.42
N ALA A 196 13.15 5.40 2.66
CA ALA A 196 12.38 4.85 3.77
C ALA A 196 12.89 5.36 5.12
N GLY A 197 14.22 5.34 5.35
CA GLY A 197 14.87 5.80 6.57
C GLY A 197 14.61 7.27 6.87
N ILE A 198 14.80 8.17 5.90
CA ILE A 198 14.50 9.60 6.05
C ILE A 198 13.03 9.78 6.43
N LYS A 199 12.11 9.18 5.66
CA LYS A 199 10.67 9.33 5.88
C LYS A 199 10.24 8.78 7.22
N VAL A 200 10.59 7.54 7.54
CA VAL A 200 10.21 6.90 8.81
C VAL A 200 10.78 7.68 9.98
N THR A 201 12.03 8.12 9.93
CA THR A 201 12.63 8.88 11.04
C THR A 201 11.92 10.22 11.25
N HIS A 202 11.76 11.02 10.20
CA HIS A 202 11.26 12.39 10.35
C HIS A 202 9.74 12.47 10.49
N LEU A 203 9.00 11.61 9.80
CA LEU A 203 7.55 11.67 9.75
C LEU A 203 6.89 10.94 10.91
N SER A 204 7.50 9.89 11.47
CA SER A 204 6.91 9.16 12.60
C SER A 204 6.65 10.09 13.78
N GLU A 205 7.63 10.92 14.15
CA GLU A 205 7.49 11.89 15.24
C GLU A 205 6.38 12.91 14.96
N GLN A 206 6.30 13.43 13.73
CA GLN A 206 5.29 14.42 13.36
C GLN A 206 3.89 13.82 13.36
N LEU A 207 3.73 12.59 12.86
CA LEU A 207 2.46 11.87 12.88
C LEU A 207 2.02 11.56 14.31
N LEU A 208 2.93 11.13 15.18
CA LEU A 208 2.61 10.85 16.60
C LEU A 208 2.13 12.09 17.35
N LYS A 209 2.59 13.30 16.98
CA LYS A 209 2.06 14.56 17.56
C LYS A 209 0.57 14.77 17.29
N LEU A 210 0.01 14.15 16.24
CA LEU A 210 -1.43 14.22 15.95
C LEU A 210 -2.28 13.55 17.02
N ASN A 211 -1.72 12.67 17.86
CA ASN A 211 -2.44 12.10 19.00
C ASN A 211 -2.95 13.19 19.97
N LYS A 212 -2.27 14.34 20.04
CA LYS A 212 -2.73 15.48 20.87
C LYS A 212 -4.10 16.02 20.45
N LEU A 213 -4.50 15.79 19.19
CA LEU A 213 -5.82 16.21 18.71
C LEU A 213 -6.97 15.45 19.36
N LEU A 214 -6.72 14.28 19.97
CA LEU A 214 -7.72 13.53 20.72
C LEU A 214 -8.21 14.29 21.97
N GLU A 215 -7.38 15.20 22.49
CA GLU A 215 -7.66 15.97 23.70
C GLU A 215 -8.38 17.30 23.40
N LEU A 216 -8.47 17.68 22.12
CA LEU A 216 -8.99 18.98 21.71
C LEU A 216 -10.46 18.89 21.28
N ASP A 217 -11.25 19.87 21.72
CA ASP A 217 -12.58 20.06 21.17
C ASP A 217 -12.53 20.69 19.76
N ARG A 218 -13.64 20.59 19.01
CA ARG A 218 -13.73 21.09 17.64
C ARG A 218 -13.40 22.59 17.51
N LYS A 219 -13.78 23.45 18.47
CA LYS A 219 -13.45 24.89 18.43
C LYS A 219 -11.95 25.09 18.60
N SER A 220 -11.33 24.31 19.48
CA SER A 220 -9.88 24.32 19.69
C SER A 220 -9.12 23.89 18.43
N VAL A 221 -9.57 22.83 17.75
CA VAL A 221 -8.99 22.42 16.45
C VAL A 221 -9.22 23.49 15.38
N GLN A 222 -10.40 24.10 15.32
CA GLN A 222 -10.70 25.19 14.39
C GLN A 222 -9.78 26.40 14.61
N ALA A 223 -9.50 26.74 15.86
CA ALA A 223 -8.63 27.87 16.19
C ALA A 223 -7.17 27.64 15.75
N LEU A 224 -6.69 26.39 15.84
CA LEU A 224 -5.32 26.04 15.46
C LEU A 224 -5.11 25.90 13.96
N PHE A 225 -6.08 25.30 13.26
CA PHE A 225 -5.90 24.90 11.85
C PHE A 225 -6.84 25.61 10.88
N GLY A 226 -7.80 26.39 11.36
CA GLY A 226 -8.81 27.03 10.53
C GLY A 226 -9.98 26.11 10.19
N LYS A 227 -11.00 26.70 9.55
CA LYS A 227 -12.25 26.00 9.20
C LYS A 227 -12.06 25.00 8.05
N GLU A 228 -11.20 25.34 7.08
CA GLU A 228 -10.87 24.52 5.91
C GLU A 228 -10.31 23.14 6.31
N PHE A 229 -9.43 23.10 7.33
CA PHE A 229 -8.89 21.84 7.87
C PHE A 229 -9.98 20.92 8.42
N LEU A 230 -11.08 21.46 8.95
CA LEU A 230 -12.17 20.65 9.47
C LEU A 230 -13.04 20.07 8.36
N GLU A 231 -13.24 20.85 7.28
CA GLU A 231 -14.12 20.51 6.17
C GLU A 231 -13.46 19.52 5.22
N ASP A 232 -12.19 19.75 4.89
CA ASP A 232 -11.37 18.83 4.14
C ASP A 232 -9.95 18.75 4.71
N PRO A 233 -9.70 17.94 5.76
CA PRO A 233 -8.35 17.77 6.29
C PRO A 233 -7.35 17.27 5.24
N LYS A 234 -7.81 16.57 4.20
CA LYS A 234 -6.95 16.09 3.12
C LYS A 234 -6.62 17.25 2.19
N GLY A 235 -7.64 17.95 1.67
CA GLY A 235 -7.52 19.14 0.84
C GLY A 235 -6.77 20.28 1.54
N PHE A 236 -7.05 20.60 2.79
CA PHE A 236 -6.31 21.60 3.57
C PHE A 236 -4.81 21.30 3.65
N MET A 237 -4.46 20.02 3.87
CA MET A 237 -3.06 19.60 3.90
C MET A 237 -2.42 19.65 2.51
N PHE A 238 -3.20 19.65 1.43
CA PHE A 238 -2.75 19.76 0.04
C PHE A 238 -2.72 21.21 -0.49
N GLU A 239 -3.76 22.02 -0.26
CA GLU A 239 -3.90 23.41 -0.69
C GLU A 239 -2.85 24.32 -0.04
N ARG A 240 -2.57 24.17 1.26
CA ARG A 240 -1.46 24.91 1.92
C ARG A 240 -0.08 24.55 1.36
N CYS A 241 0.02 23.47 0.59
CA CYS A 241 1.23 23.04 -0.11
C CYS A 241 1.16 23.29 -1.63
N GLY A 242 0.15 24.03 -2.10
CA GLY A 242 0.00 24.43 -3.50
C GLY A 242 -0.51 23.34 -4.45
N LEU A 243 -1.17 22.29 -3.92
CA LEU A 243 -1.78 21.23 -4.72
C LEU A 243 -3.28 21.50 -4.89
N LYS A 244 -3.75 21.50 -6.14
CA LYS A 244 -5.17 21.59 -6.53
C LYS A 244 -5.65 20.26 -7.10
#